data_AF-A0A7R9X0C4-F1
#
_entry.id   AF-A0A7R9X0C4-F1
#
_cell.length_a   1.000
_cell.length_b   1.000
_cell.length_c   1.000
_cell.angle_alpha   90.00
_cell.angle_beta   90.00
_cell.angle_gamma   90.00
#
_symmetry.space_group_name_H-M   'P 1'
#
loop_
_entity.id
_entity.type
_entity.pdbx_description
1 polymer ?
#
loop_
_entity_poly.entity_id
_entity_poly.type
_entity_poly.pdbx_seq_one_letter_code
_entity_poly.pdbx_strand_id
1 'polypeptide(L)'
;GSMSQEGVVDSSCGDVGSVDEDRLQHLIDAMLEAEIDIHNWRQLADVTDVPALAQRLKMTEQQVQTWVDFAQGESVGEIMVEVCGNNLPAVEQLTMHARTGTPKDLAAWRSIPEMLIDAIQQASSDTAFAKARGEVDVELDVETLRIWCNRAHELLHHVEWLNWYATPVE
;
A
#
# COMPACT_ATOMS: atom_id res chain seq x y z
N GLY A 1 43.88 6.04 35.05
CA GLY A 1 44.61 5.82 33.79
C GLY A 1 43.75 4.93 32.93
N SER A 2 43.38 5.45 31.78
CA SER A 2 42.48 4.91 30.76
C SER A 2 42.80 3.48 30.33
N MET A 3 41.78 2.75 29.88
CA MET A 3 41.74 2.19 28.52
C MET A 3 40.31 1.78 28.18
N SER A 4 39.72 2.57 27.29
CA SER A 4 38.50 2.27 26.54
C SER A 4 38.78 1.17 25.53
N GLN A 5 37.82 0.28 25.29
CA GLN A 5 37.65 -0.34 23.98
C GLN A 5 36.18 -0.24 23.59
N GLU A 6 35.98 0.52 22.52
CA GLU A 6 34.76 0.79 21.82
C GLU A 6 34.29 -0.47 21.08
N GLY A 7 33.05 -0.88 21.35
CA GLY A 7 32.30 -1.80 20.49
C GLY A 7 31.37 -0.97 19.63
N VAL A 8 31.83 -0.58 18.44
CA VAL A 8 30.97 0.01 17.40
C VAL A 8 30.17 -1.15 16.80
N VAL A 9 28.95 -1.34 17.29
CA VAL A 9 27.93 -2.09 16.55
C VAL A 9 27.34 -1.15 15.52
N ASP A 10 27.88 -1.27 14.31
CA ASP A 10 27.34 -0.71 13.09
C ASP A 10 25.97 -1.35 12.83
N SER A 11 24.92 -0.73 13.38
CA SER A 11 23.52 -1.05 13.07
C SER A 11 23.11 -0.17 11.89
N SER A 12 23.63 -0.48 10.71
CA SER A 12 22.98 -0.08 9.47
C SER A 12 21.75 -0.97 9.27
N CYS A 13 20.70 -0.66 10.03
CA CYS A 13 19.36 -1.07 9.69
C CYS A 13 18.97 -0.21 8.48
N GLY A 14 18.76 -0.85 7.33
CA GLY A 14 18.33 -0.17 6.12
C GLY A 14 17.03 0.57 6.39
N ASP A 15 17.11 1.90 6.39
CA ASP A 15 15.98 2.81 6.40
C ASP A 15 15.26 2.68 5.05
N VAL A 16 14.29 1.77 5.01
CA VAL A 16 13.31 1.68 3.93
C VAL A 16 12.17 2.62 4.33
N GLY A 17 12.18 3.87 3.86
CA GLY A 17 10.96 4.69 3.93
C GLY A 17 11.08 6.19 4.10
N SER A 18 12.27 6.79 4.21
CA SER A 18 12.37 8.24 4.13
C SER A 18 12.47 8.69 2.66
N VAL A 19 11.40 9.27 2.13
CA VAL A 19 11.51 10.04 0.89
C VAL A 19 12.44 11.21 1.17
N ASP A 20 13.62 11.16 0.58
CA ASP A 20 14.54 12.29 0.59
C ASP A 20 13.85 13.49 -0.08
N GLU A 21 13.57 14.52 0.72
CA GLU A 21 12.84 15.72 0.31
C GLU A 21 13.51 16.40 -0.90
N ASP A 22 14.84 16.34 -0.97
CA ASP A 22 15.62 16.87 -2.10
C ASP A 22 15.35 16.07 -3.39
N ARG A 23 15.18 14.74 -3.27
CA ARG A 23 14.86 13.87 -4.42
C ARG A 23 13.43 14.10 -4.90
N LEU A 24 12.49 14.30 -3.98
CA LEU A 24 11.10 14.61 -4.31
C LEU A 24 11.00 15.95 -5.03
N GLN A 25 11.67 16.99 -4.51
CA GLN A 25 11.68 18.31 -5.13
C GLN A 25 12.28 18.23 -6.54
N HIS A 26 13.35 17.46 -6.73
CA HIS A 26 13.93 17.25 -8.05
C HIS A 26 12.96 16.59 -9.06
N LEU A 27 12.14 15.63 -8.61
CA LEU A 27 11.11 15.02 -9.45
C LEU A 27 10.04 16.05 -9.86
N ILE A 28 9.56 16.84 -8.91
CA ILE A 28 8.54 17.87 -9.14
C ILE A 28 9.05 18.90 -10.15
N ASP A 29 10.27 19.41 -9.96
CA ASP A 29 10.88 20.38 -10.86
C ASP A 29 11.01 19.81 -12.28
N ALA A 30 11.46 18.55 -12.40
CA ALA A 30 11.56 17.87 -13.70
C ALA A 30 10.20 17.69 -14.39
N MET A 31 9.14 17.36 -13.64
CA MET A 31 7.78 17.24 -14.18
C MET A 31 7.22 18.58 -14.66
N LEU A 32 7.47 19.66 -13.90
CA LEU A 32 7.06 21.01 -14.27
C LEU A 32 7.82 21.51 -15.51
N GLU A 33 9.14 21.32 -15.58
CA GLU A 33 9.95 21.71 -16.73
C GLU A 33 9.58 20.96 -18.01
N ALA A 34 9.21 19.68 -17.90
CA ALA A 34 8.85 18.83 -19.03
C ALA A 34 7.35 18.86 -19.39
N GLU A 35 6.58 19.75 -18.75
CA GLU A 35 5.13 19.91 -18.92
C GLU A 35 4.40 18.55 -18.87
N ILE A 36 4.69 17.78 -17.82
CA ILE A 36 4.07 16.46 -17.60
C ILE A 36 2.79 16.62 -16.78
N ASP A 37 1.69 16.09 -17.31
CA ASP A 37 0.37 16.08 -16.68
C ASP A 37 0.24 14.92 -15.68
N ILE A 38 1.05 14.96 -14.62
CA ILE A 38 0.99 14.06 -13.46
C ILE A 38 0.94 14.94 -12.20
N HIS A 39 -0.12 14.78 -11.42
CA HIS A 39 -0.49 15.67 -10.32
C HIS A 39 -0.66 14.95 -8.98
N ASN A 40 -0.65 13.62 -8.96
CA ASN A 40 -0.75 12.83 -7.75
C ASN A 40 -0.06 11.46 -7.92
N TRP A 41 0.12 10.76 -6.79
CA TRP A 41 0.75 9.44 -6.78
C TRP A 41 0.01 8.42 -7.63
N ARG A 42 -1.32 8.46 -7.69
CA ARG A 42 -2.09 7.52 -8.50
C ARG A 42 -1.81 7.62 -9.99
N GLN A 43 -1.75 8.84 -10.51
CA GLN A 43 -1.37 9.08 -11.90
C GLN A 43 0.06 8.62 -12.20
N LEU A 44 0.98 8.76 -11.24
CA LEU A 44 2.34 8.24 -11.38
C LEU A 44 2.40 6.71 -11.30
N ALA A 45 1.61 6.10 -10.42
CA ALA A 45 1.51 4.66 -10.23
C ALA A 45 0.98 3.94 -11.49
N ASP A 46 0.11 4.62 -12.24
CA ASP A 46 -0.50 4.14 -13.48
C ASP A 46 0.40 4.31 -14.73
N VAL A 47 1.62 4.85 -14.59
CA VAL A 47 2.57 4.96 -15.71
C VAL A 47 3.03 3.58 -16.16
N THR A 48 2.76 3.25 -17.42
CA THR A 48 3.17 1.98 -18.04
C THR A 48 4.42 2.13 -18.94
N ASP A 49 4.65 3.30 -19.52
CA ASP A 49 5.82 3.59 -20.37
C ASP A 49 6.88 4.39 -19.61
N VAL A 50 7.54 3.69 -18.67
CA VAL A 50 8.64 4.24 -17.86
C VAL A 50 9.80 4.75 -18.72
N PRO A 51 10.24 4.05 -19.79
CA PRO A 51 11.30 4.57 -20.67
C PRO A 51 10.97 5.91 -21.31
N ALA A 52 9.76 6.08 -21.85
CA ALA A 52 9.35 7.36 -22.44
C ALA A 52 9.27 8.48 -21.40
N LEU A 53 8.77 8.19 -20.19
CA LEU A 53 8.71 9.16 -19.11
C LEU A 53 10.12 9.58 -18.65
N ALA A 54 11.03 8.62 -18.48
CA ALA A 54 12.43 8.89 -18.13
C ALA A 54 13.14 9.78 -19.15
N GLN A 55 12.92 9.52 -20.44
CA GLN A 55 13.47 10.35 -21.51
C GLN A 55 12.95 11.80 -21.42
N ARG A 56 11.65 12.01 -21.17
CA ARG A 56 11.06 13.34 -21.05
C ARG A 56 11.58 14.09 -19.83
N LEU A 57 11.68 13.41 -18.68
CA LEU A 57 12.19 13.97 -17.43
C LEU A 57 13.71 14.15 -17.41
N LYS A 58 14.43 13.63 -18.42
CA LYS A 58 15.90 13.58 -18.45
C LYS A 58 16.49 12.86 -17.22
N MET A 59 15.78 11.84 -16.74
CA MET A 59 16.18 10.98 -15.63
C MET A 59 16.53 9.58 -16.16
N THR A 60 17.17 8.76 -15.34
CA THR A 60 17.34 7.34 -15.68
C THR A 60 16.03 6.58 -15.52
N GLU A 61 15.84 5.53 -16.34
CA GLU A 61 14.68 4.62 -16.22
C GLU A 61 14.54 4.06 -14.80
N GLN A 62 15.67 3.70 -14.17
CA GLN A 62 15.69 3.19 -12.80
C GLN A 62 15.17 4.20 -11.78
N GLN A 63 15.52 5.48 -11.92
CA GLN A 63 15.03 6.52 -11.01
C GLN A 63 13.52 6.72 -11.17
N VAL A 64 13.01 6.74 -12.40
CA VAL A 64 11.58 6.85 -12.66
C VAL A 64 10.84 5.61 -12.16
N GLN A 65 11.36 4.41 -12.41
CA GLN A 65 10.78 3.17 -11.90
C GLN A 65 10.69 3.19 -10.37
N THR A 66 11.74 3.66 -9.68
CA THR A 66 11.72 3.79 -8.21
C THR A 66 10.57 4.70 -7.74
N TRP A 67 10.29 5.78 -8.46
CA TRP A 67 9.18 6.67 -8.15
C TRP A 67 7.81 6.06 -8.47
N VAL A 68 7.71 5.30 -9.55
CA VAL A 68 6.49 4.54 -9.88
C VAL A 68 6.21 3.50 -8.80
N ASP A 69 7.21 2.71 -8.40
CA ASP A 69 7.08 1.70 -7.34
C ASP A 69 6.68 2.34 -6.00
N PHE A 70 7.30 3.48 -5.67
CA PHE A 70 6.93 4.26 -4.49
C PHE A 70 5.48 4.75 -4.57
N ALA A 71 5.09 5.34 -5.70
CA ALA A 71 3.74 5.84 -5.91
C ALA A 71 2.68 4.73 -5.86
N GLN A 72 3.00 3.53 -6.36
CA GLN A 72 2.17 2.34 -6.25
C GLN A 72 1.97 1.96 -4.77
N GLY A 73 3.04 1.95 -3.97
CA GLY A 73 2.98 1.70 -2.53
C GLY A 73 2.07 2.68 -1.78
N GLU A 74 2.24 3.98 -2.04
CA GLU A 74 1.40 5.04 -1.44
C GLU A 74 -0.07 4.93 -1.89
N SER A 75 -0.32 4.50 -3.14
CA SER A 75 -1.66 4.42 -3.70
C SER A 75 -2.47 3.21 -3.22
N VAL A 76 -1.82 2.11 -2.81
CA VAL A 76 -2.52 0.86 -2.43
C VAL A 76 -3.49 1.10 -1.27
N GLY A 77 -3.07 1.85 -0.24
CA GLY A 77 -3.90 2.16 0.92
C GLY A 77 -5.13 2.98 0.54
N GLU A 78 -4.94 4.04 -0.25
CA GLU A 78 -6.04 4.87 -0.77
C GLU A 78 -7.04 4.06 -1.60
N ILE A 79 -6.51 3.19 -2.47
CA ILE A 79 -7.32 2.30 -3.31
C ILE A 79 -8.12 1.33 -2.44
N MET A 80 -7.54 0.75 -1.39
CA MET A 80 -8.26 -0.13 -0.46
C MET A 80 -9.41 0.57 0.24
N VAL A 81 -9.20 1.82 0.66
CA VAL A 81 -10.24 2.67 1.27
C VAL A 81 -11.37 2.94 0.27
N GLU A 82 -11.05 3.24 -0.98
CA GLU A 82 -12.06 3.41 -2.04
C GLU A 82 -12.87 2.14 -2.29
N VAL A 83 -12.20 0.98 -2.41
CA VAL A 83 -12.86 -0.33 -2.59
C VAL A 83 -13.85 -0.58 -1.45
N CYS A 84 -13.45 -0.28 -0.21
CA CYS A 84 -14.26 -0.41 0.99
C CYS A 84 -15.25 0.75 1.22
N GLY A 85 -15.46 1.62 0.23
CA GLY A 85 -16.45 2.69 0.29
C GLY A 85 -16.15 3.76 1.35
N ASN A 86 -14.87 4.12 1.51
CA ASN A 86 -14.36 5.05 2.52
C ASN A 86 -14.51 4.58 3.98
N ASN A 87 -14.64 3.27 4.21
CA ASN A 87 -14.69 2.69 5.55
C ASN A 87 -13.26 2.37 6.05
N LEU A 88 -12.55 3.39 6.53
CA LEU A 88 -11.18 3.24 7.06
C LEU A 88 -11.10 2.17 8.18
N PRO A 89 -12.00 2.15 9.18
CA PRO A 89 -11.95 1.12 10.22
C PRO A 89 -12.08 -0.31 9.69
N ALA A 90 -12.84 -0.53 8.62
CA ALA A 90 -12.92 -1.85 7.98
C ALA A 90 -11.62 -2.23 7.26
N VAL A 91 -10.95 -1.28 6.61
CA VAL A 91 -9.64 -1.52 5.97
C VAL A 91 -8.59 -1.89 7.02
N GLU A 92 -8.61 -1.22 8.18
CA GLU A 92 -7.74 -1.54 9.31
C GLU A 92 -7.98 -2.98 9.78
N GLN A 93 -9.24 -3.39 9.98
CA GLN A 93 -9.56 -4.76 10.38
C GLN A 93 -9.12 -5.80 9.34
N LEU A 94 -9.40 -5.55 8.06
CA LEU A 94 -8.99 -6.41 6.95
C LEU A 94 -7.47 -6.60 6.92
N THR A 95 -6.72 -5.51 7.10
CA THR A 95 -5.26 -5.52 7.07
C THR A 95 -4.69 -6.26 8.29
N MET A 96 -5.15 -5.91 9.50
CA MET A 96 -4.62 -6.45 10.74
C MET A 96 -5.01 -7.91 11.01
N HIS A 97 -6.28 -8.27 10.75
CA HIS A 97 -6.85 -9.53 11.22
C HIS A 97 -6.91 -10.61 10.13
N ALA A 98 -7.06 -10.23 8.86
CA ALA A 98 -7.18 -11.16 7.75
C ALA A 98 -5.98 -11.14 6.78
N ARG A 99 -4.99 -10.26 7.01
CA ARG A 99 -3.87 -10.02 6.09
C ARG A 99 -4.34 -9.68 4.66
N THR A 100 -5.50 -9.04 4.55
CA THR A 100 -6.06 -8.56 3.29
C THR A 100 -5.79 -7.08 3.15
N GLY A 101 -4.51 -6.72 3.03
CA GLY A 101 -4.04 -5.34 2.94
C GLY A 101 -4.04 -4.76 1.53
N THR A 102 -4.37 -5.58 0.51
CA THR A 102 -4.38 -5.15 -0.90
C THR A 102 -5.67 -5.56 -1.62
N PRO A 103 -6.03 -4.88 -2.73
CA PRO A 103 -7.18 -5.27 -3.54
C PRO A 103 -7.07 -6.70 -4.07
N LYS A 104 -5.85 -7.16 -4.35
CA LYS A 104 -5.58 -8.54 -4.79
C LYS A 104 -5.96 -9.55 -3.72
N ASP A 105 -5.54 -9.31 -2.48
CA ASP A 105 -5.84 -10.20 -1.36
C ASP A 105 -7.33 -10.24 -1.07
N LEU A 106 -8.00 -9.07 -1.10
CA LEU A 106 -9.44 -8.99 -0.90
C LEU A 106 -10.21 -9.71 -2.02
N ALA A 107 -9.79 -9.58 -3.29
CA ALA A 107 -10.41 -10.27 -4.41
C ALA A 107 -10.32 -11.80 -4.31
N ALA A 108 -9.31 -12.34 -3.63
CA ALA A 108 -9.16 -13.78 -3.44
C ALA A 108 -10.31 -14.39 -2.62
N TRP A 109 -10.95 -13.60 -1.75
CA TRP A 109 -12.09 -14.02 -0.91
C TRP A 109 -13.44 -13.96 -1.62
N ARG A 110 -13.49 -13.49 -2.87
CA ARG A 110 -14.74 -13.30 -3.63
C ARG A 110 -15.68 -14.51 -3.65
N SER A 111 -15.12 -15.71 -3.69
CA SER A 111 -15.93 -16.95 -3.76
C SER A 111 -16.37 -17.48 -2.40
N ILE A 112 -15.80 -16.95 -1.30
CA ILE A 112 -15.97 -17.40 0.08
C ILE A 112 -15.91 -16.23 1.09
N PRO A 113 -16.70 -15.14 0.91
CA PRO A 113 -16.66 -13.98 1.79
C PRO A 113 -17.06 -14.31 3.24
N GLU A 114 -17.83 -15.39 3.45
CA GLU A 114 -18.21 -15.86 4.78
C GLU A 114 -16.98 -16.30 5.59
N MET A 115 -16.01 -16.97 4.95
CA MET A 115 -14.77 -17.39 5.61
C MET A 115 -13.88 -16.21 5.99
N LEU A 116 -13.97 -15.09 5.26
CA LEU A 116 -13.25 -13.87 5.59
C LEU A 116 -13.80 -13.23 6.87
N ILE A 117 -15.13 -13.19 7.03
CA ILE A 117 -15.77 -12.76 8.29
C ILE A 117 -15.31 -13.63 9.46
N ASP A 118 -15.35 -14.96 9.29
CA ASP A 118 -14.93 -15.88 10.35
C ASP A 118 -13.47 -15.65 10.73
N ALA A 119 -12.59 -15.43 9.75
CA ALA A 119 -11.17 -15.15 9.98
C ALA A 119 -10.95 -13.84 10.75
N ILE A 120 -11.65 -12.76 10.38
CA ILE A 120 -11.59 -11.48 11.08
C ILE A 120 -12.07 -11.64 12.52
N GLN A 121 -13.22 -12.28 12.73
CA GLN A 121 -13.80 -12.48 14.07
C GLN A 121 -12.91 -13.34 14.96
N GLN A 122 -12.31 -14.41 14.43
CA GLN A 122 -11.39 -15.27 15.17
C GLN A 122 -10.14 -14.49 15.60
N ALA A 123 -9.50 -13.79 14.67
CA ALA A 123 -8.29 -13.00 14.95
C ALA A 123 -8.56 -11.84 15.93
N SER A 124 -9.73 -11.20 15.85
CA SER A 124 -10.16 -10.18 16.82
C SER A 124 -10.33 -10.77 18.22
N SER A 125 -10.85 -12.00 18.33
CA SER A 125 -11.05 -12.67 19.63
C SER A 125 -9.76 -13.12 20.31
N ASP A 126 -8.71 -13.42 19.54
CA ASP A 126 -7.41 -13.84 20.04
C ASP A 126 -6.55 -12.66 20.55
N THR A 127 -6.88 -11.43 20.14
CA THR A 127 -6.16 -10.24 20.60
C THR A 127 -6.75 -9.70 21.91
N ALA A 128 -6.15 -10.08 23.04
CA ALA A 128 -6.40 -9.42 24.34
C ALA A 128 -6.15 -7.89 24.30
N PHE A 129 -5.45 -7.40 23.26
CA PHE A 129 -5.10 -6.00 23.02
C PHE A 129 -6.24 -5.15 22.42
N ALA A 130 -7.15 -5.70 21.61
CA ALA A 130 -8.21 -4.92 20.94
C ALA A 130 -9.19 -4.26 21.93
N LYS A 131 -9.53 -4.98 23.02
CA LYS A 131 -10.37 -4.45 24.11
C LYS A 131 -9.74 -3.30 24.90
N ALA A 132 -8.41 -3.16 24.89
CA ALA A 132 -7.70 -2.15 25.68
C ALA A 132 -7.56 -0.79 24.96
N ARG A 133 -7.72 -0.76 23.62
CA ARG A 133 -7.59 0.47 22.81
C ARG A 133 -8.92 1.18 22.53
N GLY A 134 -10.06 0.60 22.92
CA GLY A 134 -11.38 1.17 22.59
C GLY A 134 -11.66 1.18 21.08
N GLU A 135 -11.05 0.25 20.34
CA GLU A 135 -11.24 0.11 18.90
C GLU A 135 -12.71 -0.17 18.59
N VAL A 136 -13.24 0.57 17.62
CA VAL A 136 -14.63 0.44 17.17
C VAL A 136 -14.74 -0.89 16.45
N ASP A 137 -15.44 -1.83 17.08
CA ASP A 137 -15.80 -3.09 16.44
C ASP A 137 -16.78 -2.78 15.30
N VAL A 138 -16.27 -2.71 14.08
CA VAL A 138 -17.11 -2.61 12.88
C VAL A 138 -17.73 -3.97 12.67
N GLU A 139 -19.05 -4.05 12.84
CA GLU A 139 -19.79 -5.24 12.44
C GLU A 139 -19.78 -5.32 10.91
N LEU A 140 -18.93 -6.19 10.37
CA LEU A 140 -18.85 -6.49 8.96
C LEU A 140 -19.84 -7.62 8.63
N ASP A 141 -20.75 -7.36 7.71
CA ASP A 141 -21.68 -8.37 7.19
C ASP A 141 -21.21 -8.96 5.85
N VAL A 142 -21.71 -10.15 5.55
CA VAL A 142 -21.31 -10.94 4.36
C VAL A 142 -21.62 -10.21 3.07
N GLU A 143 -22.74 -9.48 3.00
CA GLU A 143 -23.14 -8.80 1.77
C GLU A 143 -22.21 -7.61 1.49
N THR A 144 -21.87 -6.85 2.52
CA THR A 144 -20.87 -5.77 2.43
C THR A 144 -19.52 -6.30 1.95
N LEU A 145 -19.00 -7.37 2.55
CA LEU A 145 -17.75 -7.98 2.11
C LEU A 145 -17.83 -8.51 0.68
N ARG A 146 -18.94 -9.12 0.30
CA ARG A 146 -19.15 -9.62 -1.06
C ARG A 146 -19.10 -8.48 -2.09
N ILE A 147 -19.70 -7.33 -1.77
CA ILE A 147 -19.61 -6.13 -2.61
C ILE A 147 -18.16 -5.68 -2.73
N TRP A 148 -17.41 -5.57 -1.62
CA TRP A 148 -16.02 -5.13 -1.66
C TRP A 148 -15.10 -6.11 -2.38
N CYS A 149 -15.27 -7.42 -2.19
CA CYS A 149 -14.50 -8.45 -2.92
C CYS A 149 -14.77 -8.38 -4.43
N ASN A 150 -16.02 -8.13 -4.84
CA ASN A 150 -16.36 -7.94 -6.25
C ASN A 150 -15.73 -6.67 -6.83
N ARG A 151 -15.79 -5.55 -6.11
CA ARG A 151 -15.14 -4.29 -6.51
C ARG A 151 -13.63 -4.44 -6.66
N ALA A 152 -12.97 -5.06 -5.67
CA ALA A 152 -11.56 -5.38 -5.73
C ALA A 152 -11.25 -6.25 -6.96
N HIS A 153 -12.05 -7.29 -7.21
CA HIS A 153 -11.86 -8.13 -8.37
C HIS A 153 -12.04 -7.38 -9.70
N GLU A 154 -13.05 -6.53 -9.83
CA GLU A 154 -13.26 -5.68 -11.01
C GLU A 154 -12.09 -4.72 -11.22
N LEU A 155 -11.59 -4.10 -10.15
CA LEU A 155 -10.46 -3.18 -10.20
C LEU A 155 -9.20 -3.83 -10.77
N LEU A 156 -8.93 -5.09 -10.44
CA LEU A 156 -7.77 -5.84 -10.96
C LEU A 156 -7.81 -6.04 -12.49
N HIS A 157 -8.98 -5.92 -13.14
CA HIS A 157 -9.09 -5.95 -14.61
C HIS A 157 -8.77 -4.59 -15.25
N HIS A 158 -8.80 -3.51 -14.47
CA HIS A 158 -8.59 -2.15 -14.94
C HIS A 158 -7.21 -1.59 -14.60
N VAL A 159 -6.60 -2.07 -13.53
CA VAL A 159 -5.32 -1.58 -13.03
C VAL A 159 -4.35 -2.77 -12.92
N GLU A 160 -3.54 -2.95 -13.95
CA GLU A 160 -2.70 -4.15 -14.11
C GLU A 160 -1.68 -4.29 -12.98
N TRP A 161 -1.05 -3.20 -12.56
CA TRP A 161 0.01 -3.21 -11.55
C TRP A 161 -0.46 -3.74 -10.18
N LEU A 162 -1.74 -3.60 -9.85
CA LEU A 162 -2.32 -4.17 -8.63
C LEU A 162 -2.29 -5.70 -8.60
N ASN A 163 -2.23 -6.38 -9.75
CA ASN A 163 -2.07 -7.84 -9.79
C ASN A 163 -0.69 -8.29 -9.33
N TRP A 164 0.30 -7.40 -9.35
CA TRP A 164 1.68 -7.68 -8.97
C TRP A 164 1.99 -7.26 -7.53
N TYR A 165 1.14 -6.41 -6.93
CA TYR A 165 1.24 -6.01 -5.54
C TYR A 165 0.62 -7.07 -4.62
N ALA A 166 1.36 -7.53 -3.61
CA ALA A 166 0.87 -8.45 -2.58
C ALA A 166 1.22 -7.88 -1.20
N THR A 167 0.39 -8.15 -0.19
CA THR A 167 0.72 -7.78 1.20
C THR A 167 2.11 -8.34 1.56
N PRO A 168 3.08 -7.51 1.98
CA PRO A 168 4.37 -8.00 2.45
C PRO A 168 4.18 -9.00 3.58
N VAL A 169 4.91 -10.13 3.53
CA VAL A 169 4.94 -11.08 4.64
C VAL A 169 5.96 -10.56 5.65
N GLU A 170 5.48 -10.03 6.78
CA GLU A 170 6.31 -9.79 7.97
C GLU A 170 6.67 -11.09 8.69
#